data_AF-A0A2K3KAH5-F1
#
_entry.id   AF-A0A2K3KAH5-F1
#
_cell.length_a   1.000
_cell.length_b   1.000
_cell.length_c   1.000
_cell.angle_alpha   90.00
_cell.angle_beta   90.00
_cell.angle_gamma   90.00
#
_symmetry.space_group_name_H-M   'P 1'
#
loop_
_entity.id
_entity.type
_entity.pdbx_description
1 polymer ?
#
loop_
_entity_poly.entity_id
_entity_poly.type
_entity_poly.pdbx_seq_one_letter_code
_entity_poly.pdbx_strand_id
1 'polypeptide(L)'
;MVKPFLEPKTYRKVTFVYPDNPKSRVMMEELFDMDKLESCFGGKNTAKVNFEAYGQNMREDDKRMTAFIDSGCSTPSFYSSEVNEALQSRNDSEDESSGNEAVYSNLEEDDEVHHDRNE
;
A
#
# COMPACT_ATOMS: atom_id res chain seq x y z
N MET A 1 -9.32 8.51 11.69
CA MET A 1 -7.95 9.02 11.57
C MET A 1 -6.99 7.84 11.71
N VAL A 2 -6.17 7.54 10.70
CA VAL A 2 -5.23 6.39 10.74
C VAL A 2 -3.76 6.78 10.56
N LYS A 3 -3.50 8.01 10.08
CA LYS A 3 -2.16 8.53 9.79
C LYS A 3 -1.16 8.40 10.96
N PRO A 4 -1.54 8.64 12.24
CA PRO A 4 -0.60 8.51 13.36
C PRO A 4 -0.10 7.07 13.60
N PHE A 5 -0.76 6.06 13.04
CA PHE A 5 -0.43 4.64 13.25
C PHE A 5 0.40 4.04 12.11
N LEU A 6 0.78 4.84 11.11
CA LEU A 6 1.58 4.37 9.97
C LEU A 6 3.06 4.72 10.18
N GLU A 7 3.93 3.72 10.12
CA GLU A 7 5.38 3.92 10.02
C GLU A 7 5.72 4.78 8.79
N PRO A 8 6.74 5.67 8.83
CA PRO A 8 7.14 6.49 7.69
C PRO A 8 7.30 5.74 6.35
N LYS A 9 7.81 4.50 6.34
CA LYS A 9 7.93 3.70 5.12
C LYS A 9 6.56 3.34 4.53
N THR A 10 5.62 2.92 5.37
CA THR A 10 4.25 2.56 4.98
C THR A 10 3.45 3.79 4.57
N TYR A 11 3.64 4.92 5.26
CA TYR A 11 2.97 6.18 4.92
C TYR A 11 3.22 6.59 3.46
N ARG A 12 4.42 6.35 2.93
CA ARG A 12 4.76 6.64 1.53
C ARG A 12 4.11 5.68 0.52
N LYS A 13 3.69 4.50 0.95
CA LYS A 13 3.07 3.46 0.09
C LYS A 13 1.54 3.55 0.08
N VAL A 14 0.93 4.27 1.02
CA VAL A 14 -0.53 4.32 1.19
C VAL A 14 -1.06 5.70 0.79
N THR A 15 -2.04 5.71 -0.12
CA THR A 15 -2.79 6.91 -0.47
C THR A 15 -4.27 6.71 -0.20
N PHE A 16 -4.90 7.70 0.43
CA PHE A 16 -6.33 7.69 0.70
C PHE A 16 -7.04 8.52 -0.38
N VAL A 17 -7.95 7.88 -1.11
CA VAL A 17 -8.68 8.45 -2.23
C VAL A 17 -10.12 8.71 -1.79
N TYR A 18 -10.63 9.90 -2.11
CA TYR A 18 -12.00 10.30 -1.77
C TYR A 18 -12.77 10.74 -3.03
N PRO A 19 -14.07 10.39 -3.15
CA PRO A 19 -14.85 10.64 -4.37
C PRO A 19 -15.22 12.12 -4.57
N ASP A 20 -15.27 12.90 -3.49
CA ASP A 20 -15.54 14.34 -3.47
C ASP A 20 -14.31 15.19 -3.84
N ASN A 21 -13.11 14.60 -3.80
CA ASN A 21 -11.88 15.28 -4.19
C ASN A 21 -11.53 15.01 -5.66
N PRO A 22 -11.52 16.04 -6.53
CA PRO A 22 -11.22 15.87 -7.96
C PRO A 22 -9.81 15.34 -8.20
N LYS A 23 -8.82 15.72 -7.37
CA LYS A 23 -7.45 15.22 -7.49
C LYS A 23 -7.36 13.73 -7.16
N SER A 24 -8.13 13.27 -6.18
CA SER A 24 -8.24 11.86 -5.82
C SER A 24 -8.83 11.04 -6.96
N ARG A 25 -9.86 11.56 -7.65
CA ARG A 25 -10.46 10.89 -8.81
C ARG A 25 -9.49 10.74 -9.97
N VAL A 26 -8.75 11.79 -10.33
CA VAL A 26 -7.74 11.73 -11.39
C VAL A 26 -6.67 10.69 -11.07
N MET A 27 -6.18 10.66 -9.82
CA MET A 27 -5.21 9.64 -9.40
C MET A 27 -5.74 8.21 -9.54
N MET A 28 -7.02 7.97 -9.23
CA MET A 28 -7.64 6.65 -9.40
C MET A 28 -7.62 6.21 -10.87
N GLU A 29 -7.94 7.13 -11.78
CA GLU A 29 -7.96 6.90 -13.23
C GLU A 29 -6.55 6.71 -13.81
N GLU A 30 -5.52 7.35 -13.22
CA GLU A 30 -4.12 7.20 -13.63
C GLU A 30 -3.49 5.89 -13.15
N LEU A 31 -3.85 5.41 -11.95
CA LEU A 31 -3.25 4.22 -11.34
C LEU A 31 -3.95 2.92 -11.75
N PHE A 32 -5.23 2.97 -12.14
CA PHE A 32 -6.04 1.79 -12.40
C PHE A 32 -6.75 1.83 -13.75
N ASP A 33 -6.85 0.66 -14.39
CA ASP A 33 -7.73 0.45 -15.53
C ASP A 33 -9.19 0.43 -15.04
N MET A 34 -9.88 1.56 -15.22
CA MET A 34 -11.23 1.77 -14.70
C MET A 34 -12.26 0.78 -15.24
N ASP A 35 -12.07 0.23 -16.44
CA ASP A 35 -13.00 -0.72 -17.05
C ASP A 35 -12.84 -2.13 -16.48
N LYS A 36 -11.67 -2.44 -15.89
CA LYS A 36 -11.41 -3.71 -15.21
C LYS A 36 -11.64 -3.63 -13.70
N LEU A 37 -11.44 -2.45 -13.12
CA LEU A 37 -11.62 -2.21 -11.68
C LEU A 37 -13.08 -2.34 -11.27
N GLU A 38 -13.33 -3.05 -10.16
CA GLU A 38 -14.68 -3.29 -9.64
C GLU A 38 -15.34 -2.01 -9.13
N SER A 39 -16.65 -1.88 -9.39
CA SER A 39 -17.45 -0.72 -9.04
C SER A 39 -17.55 -0.44 -7.53
N CYS A 40 -17.47 -1.47 -6.68
CA CYS A 40 -17.43 -1.28 -5.23
C CYS A 40 -16.15 -0.56 -4.75
N PHE A 41 -15.09 -0.55 -5.56
CA PHE A 41 -13.84 0.17 -5.32
C PHE A 41 -13.74 1.48 -6.12
N GLY A 42 -14.82 1.91 -6.77
CA GLY A 42 -14.87 3.13 -7.58
C GLY A 42 -14.58 2.93 -9.07
N GLY A 43 -14.39 1.68 -9.52
CA GLY A 43 -14.25 1.34 -10.93
C GLY A 43 -15.56 1.33 -11.71
N LYS A 44 -15.51 0.93 -12.99
CA LYS A 44 -16.69 0.83 -13.88
C LYS A 44 -17.15 -0.61 -14.08
N ASN A 45 -16.37 -1.60 -13.64
CA ASN A 45 -16.72 -3.00 -13.80
C ASN A 45 -17.85 -3.40 -12.83
N THR A 46 -18.96 -3.87 -13.38
CA THR A 46 -20.14 -4.32 -12.64
C THR A 46 -20.30 -5.85 -12.66
N ALA A 47 -19.33 -6.57 -13.24
CA ALA A 47 -19.32 -8.02 -13.23
C ALA A 47 -19.20 -8.53 -11.79
N LYS A 48 -19.94 -9.61 -11.48
CA LYS A 48 -19.83 -10.28 -10.19
C LYS A 48 -18.55 -11.10 -10.15
N VAL A 49 -17.84 -11.03 -9.03
CA VAL A 49 -16.68 -11.89 -8.77
C VAL A 49 -17.13 -13.36 -8.72
N ASN A 50 -16.51 -14.20 -9.56
CA ASN A 50 -16.68 -15.65 -9.49
C ASN A 50 -15.53 -16.25 -8.68
N PHE A 51 -15.80 -16.55 -7.40
CA PHE A 51 -14.79 -17.08 -6.48
C PHE A 51 -14.26 -18.46 -6.87
N GLU A 52 -15.08 -19.31 -7.48
CA GLU A 52 -14.66 -20.66 -7.89
C GLU A 52 -13.64 -20.57 -9.03
N ALA A 53 -13.95 -19.81 -10.08
CA ALA A 53 -13.04 -19.60 -11.20
C ALA A 53 -11.75 -18.90 -10.76
N TYR A 54 -11.86 -17.89 -9.90
CA TYR A 54 -10.69 -17.21 -9.34
C TYR A 54 -9.79 -18.17 -8.53
N GLY A 55 -10.38 -18.99 -7.66
CA GLY A 55 -9.64 -19.96 -6.86
C GLY A 55 -9.00 -21.07 -7.69
N GLN A 56 -9.63 -21.47 -8.81
CA GLN A 56 -9.02 -22.38 -9.78
C GLN A 56 -7.78 -21.74 -10.42
N ASN A 57 -7.89 -20.51 -10.92
CA ASN A 57 -6.77 -19.78 -11.52
C ASN A 57 -5.60 -19.61 -10.55
N MET A 58 -5.86 -19.22 -9.29
CA MET A 58 -4.80 -19.12 -8.28
C MET A 58 -4.04 -20.44 -8.10
N ARG A 59 -4.76 -21.57 -8.01
CA ARG A 59 -4.14 -22.89 -7.82
C ARG A 59 -3.33 -23.32 -9.04
N GLU A 60 -3.78 -22.99 -10.24
CA GLU A 60 -3.05 -23.29 -11.47
C GLU A 60 -1.77 -22.46 -11.60
N ASP A 61 -1.85 -21.17 -11.24
CA ASP A 61 -0.70 -20.28 -11.19
C ASP A 61 0.35 -20.73 -10.16
N ASP A 62 -0.09 -21.16 -8.98
CA ASP A 62 0.79 -21.72 -7.94
C ASP A 62 1.52 -22.97 -8.46
N LYS A 63 0.80 -23.91 -9.09
CA LYS A 63 1.40 -25.11 -9.69
C LYS A 63 2.43 -24.76 -10.76
N ARG A 64 2.11 -23.79 -11.62
CA ARG A 64 3.03 -23.29 -12.66
C ARG A 64 4.29 -22.70 -12.02
N MET A 65 4.12 -21.91 -10.96
CA MET A 65 5.25 -21.31 -10.24
C MET A 65 6.12 -22.38 -9.58
N THR A 66 5.52 -23.35 -8.88
CA THR A 66 6.27 -24.47 -8.28
C THR A 66 7.05 -25.24 -9.34
N ALA A 67 6.41 -25.59 -10.46
CA ALA A 67 7.10 -26.29 -11.55
C ALA A 67 8.23 -25.46 -12.17
N PHE A 68 8.05 -24.13 -12.26
CA PHE A 68 9.10 -23.22 -12.74
C PHE A 68 10.31 -23.21 -11.80
N ILE A 69 10.08 -23.12 -10.48
CA ILE A 69 11.14 -23.16 -9.47
C ILE A 69 11.85 -24.51 -9.48
N ASP A 70 11.09 -25.61 -9.53
CA ASP A 70 11.62 -26.98 -9.55
C ASP A 70 12.46 -27.26 -10.81
N SER A 71 12.18 -26.56 -11.91
CA SER A 71 12.97 -26.70 -13.14
C SER A 71 14.39 -26.11 -13.06
N GLY A 72 14.77 -25.50 -11.92
CA GLY A 72 16.10 -24.94 -11.71
C GLY A 72 16.37 -23.64 -12.47
N CYS A 73 15.33 -23.03 -13.05
CA CYS A 73 15.44 -21.71 -13.65
C CYS A 73 15.64 -20.68 -12.52
N SER A 74 16.73 -19.90 -12.57
CA SER A 74 16.99 -18.82 -11.63
C SER A 74 15.72 -17.99 -11.42
N THR A 75 15.39 -17.71 -10.16
CA THR A 75 14.20 -16.97 -9.73
C THR A 75 13.83 -15.86 -10.70
N PRO A 76 12.54 -15.71 -11.10
CA PRO A 76 12.14 -14.60 -11.95
C PRO A 76 12.57 -13.28 -11.31
N SER A 77 13.12 -12.37 -12.10
CA SER A 77 13.60 -11.04 -11.67
C SER A 77 12.56 -10.17 -10.94
N PHE A 78 11.33 -10.64 -10.77
CA PHE A 78 10.27 -9.98 -10.03
C PHE A 78 10.41 -10.08 -8.51
N TYR A 79 11.19 -11.02 -7.99
CA TYR A 79 11.35 -11.24 -6.53
C TYR A 79 12.70 -10.73 -5.97
N SER A 80 13.56 -10.16 -6.80
CA SER A 80 14.90 -9.73 -6.39
C SER A 80 14.96 -8.35 -5.71
N SER A 81 13.83 -7.69 -5.46
CA SER A 81 13.80 -6.46 -4.67
C SER A 81 12.95 -6.70 -3.42
N GLU A 82 13.59 -6.62 -2.26
CA GLU A 82 13.03 -6.59 -0.88
C GLU A 82 13.13 -7.86 0.00
N VAL A 83 13.33 -9.09 -0.49
CA VAL A 83 13.43 -10.28 0.41
C VAL A 83 14.86 -10.74 0.79
N ASN A 84 15.90 -10.05 0.32
CA ASN A 84 17.29 -10.49 0.56
C ASN A 84 17.85 -10.16 1.97
N GLU A 85 17.09 -9.48 2.82
CA GLU A 85 17.57 -9.06 4.16
C GLU A 85 17.33 -10.11 5.26
N ALA A 86 16.44 -11.11 5.07
CA ALA A 86 15.99 -11.96 6.17
C ALA A 86 16.76 -13.29 6.34
N LEU A 87 17.70 -13.65 5.46
CA LEU A 87 18.41 -14.94 5.54
C LEU A 87 19.94 -14.87 5.64
N GLN A 88 20.53 -13.68 5.82
CA GLN A 88 21.94 -13.60 6.24
C GLN A 88 22.03 -13.64 7.77
N SER A 89 21.69 -14.79 8.34
CA SER A 89 21.94 -15.04 9.76
C SER A 89 23.45 -15.06 10.03
N ARG A 90 23.84 -14.30 11.05
CA ARG A 90 24.99 -14.50 11.94
C ARG A 90 26.30 -13.82 11.54
N ASN A 91 26.42 -12.57 11.98
CA ASN A 91 27.65 -12.08 12.62
C ASN A 91 27.23 -11.29 13.88
N ASP A 92 27.69 -11.75 15.04
CA ASP A 92 27.63 -11.07 16.32
C ASP A 92 28.41 -9.75 16.24
N SER A 93 27.75 -8.64 16.54
CA SER A 93 28.39 -7.39 16.97
C SER A 93 27.43 -6.64 17.88
N GLU A 94 27.83 -6.54 19.14
CA GLU A 94 27.24 -5.72 20.20
C GLU A 94 27.50 -4.24 19.88
N ASP A 95 26.47 -3.40 19.86
CA ASP A 95 26.65 -1.95 20.05
C ASP A 95 25.40 -1.31 20.66
N GLU A 96 25.63 -0.65 21.79
CA GLU A 96 24.68 0.07 22.63
C GLU A 96 24.71 1.55 22.22
N SER A 97 23.61 2.15 21.75
CA SER A 97 23.49 3.60 21.90
C SER A 97 22.10 4.19 21.65
N SER A 98 21.65 4.86 22.72
CA SER A 98 21.09 6.22 22.72
C SER A 98 19.76 6.46 22.02
N GLY A 99 18.73 6.56 22.86
CA GLY A 99 17.41 7.04 22.50
C GLY A 99 17.41 8.42 21.85
N ASN A 100 16.44 8.61 20.96
CA ASN A 100 16.14 9.91 20.38
C ASN A 100 14.83 10.46 20.97
N GLU A 101 15.02 11.63 21.56
CA GLU A 101 14.10 12.61 22.08
C GLU A 101 12.99 12.97 21.09
N ALA A 102 11.78 13.14 21.62
CA ALA A 102 10.62 13.62 20.88
C ALA A 102 10.84 15.05 20.38
N VAL A 103 10.61 15.28 19.08
CA VAL A 103 10.36 16.62 18.55
C VAL A 103 9.08 16.56 17.71
N TYR A 104 7.96 16.83 18.37
CA TYR A 104 6.75 17.27 17.70
C TYR A 104 7.00 18.70 17.27
N SER A 105 7.34 18.89 15.99
CA SER A 105 7.31 20.23 15.41
C SER A 105 5.86 20.59 15.11
N ASN A 106 5.35 21.54 15.89
CA ASN A 106 4.15 22.29 15.63
C ASN A 106 4.13 22.80 14.18
N LEU A 107 3.00 22.62 13.50
CA LEU A 107 2.61 23.48 12.39
C LEU A 107 1.24 24.04 12.74
N GLU A 108 1.28 25.32 13.10
CA GLU A 108 0.16 26.24 13.13
C GLU A 108 -0.54 26.21 11.76
N GLU A 109 -1.86 26.11 11.76
CA GLU A 109 -2.70 26.70 10.71
C GLU A 109 -3.85 27.40 11.43
N ASP A 110 -3.75 28.73 11.41
CA ASP A 110 -4.76 29.69 11.78
C ASP A 110 -6.04 29.48 10.97
N ASP A 111 -7.18 29.48 11.64
CA ASP A 111 -8.44 29.97 11.06
C ASP A 111 -9.32 30.50 12.20
N GLU A 112 -9.03 31.74 12.61
CA GLU A 112 -10.02 32.60 13.26
C GLU A 112 -11.10 32.96 12.22
N VAL A 113 -12.31 32.44 12.41
CA VAL A 113 -13.52 33.10 11.91
C VAL A 113 -14.42 33.39 13.10
N HIS A 114 -14.33 34.62 13.59
CA HIS A 114 -15.31 35.23 14.47
C HIS A 114 -16.70 35.15 13.84
N HIS A 115 -17.62 34.38 14.45
CA HIS A 115 -19.04 34.64 14.28
C HIS A 115 -19.47 35.65 15.33
N ASP A 116 -19.55 36.89 14.85
CA ASP A 116 -20.15 38.01 15.55
C ASP A 116 -21.63 37.68 15.84
N ARG A 117 -22.02 37.91 17.09
CA ARG A 117 -23.34 37.64 17.63
C ARG A 117 -24.02 38.99 17.81
N ASN A 118 -24.91 39.36 16.90
CA ASN A 118 -25.94 40.39 17.06
C ASN A 118 -27.14 39.89 16.23
N GLU A 119 -28.39 39.81 16.68
CA GLU A 119 -29.15 40.56 17.70
C GLU A 119 -30.31 39.68 18.18
#